data_AF-A0A5C8VS93-F1
#
_entry.id   AF-A0A5C8VS93-F1
#
_cell.length_a   1.000
_cell.length_b   1.000
_cell.length_c   1.000
_cell.angle_alpha   90.00
_cell.angle_beta   90.00
_cell.angle_gamma   90.00
#
_symmetry.space_group_name_H-M   'P 1'
#
loop_
_entity.id
_entity.type
_entity.pdbx_description
1 polymer ?
#
loop_
_entity_poly.entity_id
_entity_poly.type
_entity_poly.pdbx_seq_one_letter_code
_entity_poly.pdbx_strand_id
1 'polypeptide(L)' 'MPARSALNVRLSRIAAVAGIPVEAFFTESASATHGGLIELIRLWDAAGTETARAEILAGTRAVVAGASDNPR' A
#
# COMPACT_ATOMS: atom_id res chain seq x y z
N MET A 1 -14.04 -19.69 -6.32
CA MET A 1 -13.76 -18.23 -6.33
C MET A 1 -12.45 -17.89 -5.58
N PRO A 2 -11.27 -18.38 -6.03
CA PRO A 2 -10.00 -18.12 -5.32
C PRO A 2 -9.36 -16.74 -5.61
N ALA A 3 -9.52 -16.21 -6.83
CA ALA A 3 -8.84 -14.98 -7.26
C ALA A 3 -9.33 -13.72 -6.52
N ARG A 4 -10.63 -13.65 -6.20
CA ARG A 4 -11.22 -12.52 -5.47
C ARG A 4 -10.75 -12.45 -4.01
N SER A 5 -10.55 -13.60 -3.37
CA SER A 5 -9.95 -13.65 -2.02
C SER A 5 -8.50 -13.20 -2.03
N ALA A 6 -7.70 -13.65 -3.01
CA ALA A 6 -6.29 -13.25 -3.12
C ALA A 6 -6.13 -11.74 -3.36
N LEU A 7 -7.00 -11.13 -4.17
CA LEU A 7 -7.03 -9.70 -4.41
C LEU A 7 -7.38 -8.90 -3.13
N ASN A 8 -8.40 -9.35 -2.38
CA ASN A 8 -8.80 -8.70 -1.13
C ASN A 8 -7.70 -8.80 -0.04
N VAL A 9 -7.01 -9.94 0.06
CA VAL A 9 -5.88 -10.11 0.97
C VAL A 9 -4.74 -9.16 0.60
N ARG A 10 -4.45 -9.02 -0.69
CA ARG A 10 -3.43 -8.09 -1.18
C ARG A 10 -3.76 -6.64 -0.83
N LEU A 11 -4.97 -6.18 -1.16
CA LEU A 11 -5.41 -4.81 -0.88
C LEU A 11 -5.37 -4.50 0.61
N SER A 12 -5.84 -5.44 1.45
CA SER A 12 -5.81 -5.29 2.91
C SER A 12 -4.39 -5.14 3.45
N ARG A 13 -3.43 -5.90 2.90
CA ARG A 13 -2.02 -5.84 3.30
C ARG A 13 -1.36 -4.51 2.93
N ILE A 14 -1.67 -4.00 1.75
CA ILE A 14 -1.16 -2.71 1.27
C ILE A 14 -1.75 -1.55 2.08
N ALA A 15 -3.07 -1.58 2.33
CA ALA A 15 -3.79 -0.59 3.13
C ALA A 15 -3.20 -0.46 4.54
N ALA A 16 -2.98 -1.59 5.21
CA ALA A 16 -2.42 -1.64 6.55
C ALA A 16 -1.00 -1.05 6.64
N VAL A 17 -0.19 -1.20 5.59
CA VAL A 17 1.17 -0.65 5.57
C VAL A 17 1.19 0.84 5.27
N ALA A 18 0.30 1.29 4.38
CA ALA A 18 0.14 2.70 4.08
C ALA A 18 -0.61 3.49 5.17
N GLY A 19 -1.15 2.81 6.19
CA GLY A 19 -1.87 3.45 7.30
C GLY A 19 -3.24 4.00 6.90
N ILE A 20 -3.89 3.39 5.90
CA ILE A 20 -5.17 3.86 5.37
C ILE A 20 -6.24 2.77 5.42
N PRO A 21 -7.54 3.13 5.50
CA PRO A 21 -8.62 2.17 5.35
C PRO A 21 -8.73 1.68 3.90
N VAL A 22 -9.06 0.40 3.68
CA VAL A 22 -9.26 -0.20 2.34
C VAL A 22 -10.37 0.54 1.55
N GLU A 23 -11.34 1.11 2.25
CA GLU A 23 -12.44 1.90 1.70
C GLU A 23 -11.93 3.14 0.95
N ALA A 24 -10.82 3.72 1.42
CA ALA A 24 -10.21 4.90 0.82
C ALA A 24 -9.69 4.62 -0.61
N PHE A 25 -9.45 3.37 -0.99
CA PHE A 25 -9.07 3.05 -2.38
C PHE A 25 -10.21 3.25 -3.37
N PHE A 26 -11.46 3.14 -2.90
CA PHE A 26 -12.66 3.14 -3.74
C PHE A 26 -13.41 4.47 -3.73
N THR A 27 -12.99 5.41 -2.89
CA THR A 27 -13.52 6.78 -2.85
C THR A 27 -12.55 7.72 -3.57
N GLU A 28 -12.90 8.20 -4.77
CA GLU A 28 -12.15 9.22 -5.53
C GLU A 28 -12.35 10.64 -4.91
N SER A 29 -11.46 11.65 -4.99
CA SER A 29 -10.33 11.91 -5.91
C SER A 29 -9.19 12.77 -5.26
N ALA A 30 -7.98 12.61 -5.80
CA ALA A 30 -6.91 13.60 -5.90
C ALA A 30 -6.20 14.11 -4.62
N SER A 31 -5.94 13.26 -3.63
CA SER A 31 -4.85 13.54 -2.68
C SER A 31 -3.55 12.89 -3.15
N ALA A 32 -2.39 13.49 -2.83
CA ALA A 32 -1.08 12.90 -3.07
C ALA A 32 -0.97 11.47 -2.50
N THR A 33 -1.75 11.17 -1.46
CA THR A 33 -1.91 9.84 -0.84
C THR A 33 -2.45 8.80 -1.82
N HIS A 34 -3.41 9.15 -2.68
CA HIS A 34 -3.94 8.24 -3.70
C HIS A 34 -2.90 7.91 -4.77
N GLY A 35 -2.10 8.89 -5.19
CA GLY A 35 -0.99 8.69 -6.13
C GLY A 35 0.05 7.73 -5.58
N GLY A 36 0.48 7.93 -4.33
CA GLY A 36 1.43 7.04 -3.65
C GLY A 36 0.93 5.61 -3.50
N LEU A 37 -0.37 5.41 -3.31
CA LEU A 37 -0.96 4.07 -3.24
C LEU A 37 -0.99 3.34 -4.58
N ILE A 38 -1.31 4.04 -5.65
CA ILE A 38 -1.30 3.47 -7.00
C ILE A 38 0.13 3.04 -7.35
N GLU A 39 1.13 3.87 -7.01
CA GLU A 39 2.54 3.50 -7.20
C GLU A 39 2.93 2.28 -6.36
N LEU A 40 2.52 2.21 -5.09
CA LEU A 40 2.81 1.07 -4.23
C LEU A 40 2.20 -0.24 -4.76
N ILE A 41 0.97 -0.19 -5.28
CA ILE A 41 0.32 -1.34 -5.91
C ILE A 41 1.11 -1.77 -7.16
N ARG A 42 1.53 -0.82 -8.00
CA ARG A 42 2.33 -1.11 -9.20
C ARG A 42 3.68 -1.75 -8.85
N LEU A 43 4.38 -1.22 -7.85
CA LEU A 43 5.67 -1.71 -7.40
C LEU A 43 5.56 -3.12 -6.83
N TRP A 44 4.53 -3.38 -6.03
CA TRP A 44 4.25 -4.72 -5.49
C TRP A 44 3.92 -5.74 -6.59
N ASP A 45 3.18 -5.36 -7.62
CA ASP A 45 2.83 -6.24 -8.73
C ASP A 45 4.04 -6.56 -9.61
N ALA A 46 4.90 -5.57 -9.85
CA ALA A 46 6.17 -5.71 -10.55
C ALA A 46 7.20 -6.58 -9.80
N ALA A 47 7.05 -6.74 -8.47
CA ALA A 47 7.91 -7.59 -7.67
C ALA A 47 7.62 -9.08 -7.92
N GLY A 48 8.58 -9.76 -8.55
CA GLY A 48 8.50 -11.17 -8.94
C GLY A 48 8.69 -12.17 -7.79
N THR A 49 9.10 -11.72 -6.59
CA THR A 49 9.32 -12.59 -5.42
C THR A 49 8.62 -12.06 -4.18
N GLU A 50 8.31 -12.95 -3.25
CA GLU A 50 7.70 -12.58 -1.96
C GLU A 50 8.65 -11.77 -1.07
N THR A 51 9.96 -12.02 -1.17
CA THR A 51 10.99 -11.24 -0.48
C THR A 51 11.02 -9.79 -0.96
N ALA A 52 11.06 -9.55 -2.28
CA ALA A 52 11.04 -8.19 -2.83
C ALA A 52 9.77 -7.42 -2.45
N ARG A 53 8.63 -8.14 -2.44
CA ARG A 53 7.36 -7.61 -1.94
C ARG A 53 7.44 -7.18 -0.48
N ALA A 54 8.03 -8.02 0.38
CA ALA A 54 8.20 -7.70 1.80
C ALA A 54 9.11 -6.49 2.02
N GLU A 55 10.20 -6.36 1.25
CA GLU A 55 11.11 -5.20 1.29
C GLU A 55 10.41 -3.90 0.89
N ILE A 56 9.60 -3.93 -0.17
CA ILE A 56 8.78 -2.79 -0.60
C ILE A 56 7.88 -2.31 0.54
N LEU A 57 7.14 -3.22 1.20
CA LEU A 57 6.27 -2.84 2.31
C LEU A 57 7.04 -2.34 3.53
N ALA A 58 8.21 -2.92 3.84
CA ALA A 58 9.05 -2.47 4.93
C ALA A 58 9.55 -1.03 4.69
N GLY A 59 9.99 -0.72 3.47
CA GLY A 59 10.38 0.63 3.06
C GLY A 59 9.24 1.63 3.17
N THR A 60 8.04 1.29 2.66
CA THR A 60 6.85 2.15 2.79
C THR A 60 6.52 2.43 4.26
N ARG A 61 6.55 1.41 5.12
CA ARG A 61 6.28 1.59 6.56
C ARG A 61 7.27 2.55 7.21
N ALA A 62 8.55 2.45 6.87
CA ALA A 62 9.57 3.36 7.39
C ALA A 62 9.33 4.81 6.95
N VAL A 63 8.92 5.04 5.70
CA VAL A 63 8.56 6.38 5.20
C VAL A 63 7.33 6.93 5.91
N VAL A 64 6.27 6.14 6.08
CA VAL A 64 5.05 6.58 6.78
C VAL A 64 5.33 6.89 8.26
N ALA A 65 6.13 6.05 8.93
CA ALA A 65 6.54 6.28 10.31
C ALA A 65 7.38 7.58 10.44
N GLY A 66 8.38 7.78 9.56
CA GLY A 66 9.18 8.99 9.54
C GLY A 66 8.40 10.26 9.16
N ALA A 67 7.36 10.15 8.34
CA ALA A 67 6.44 11.25 8.05
C ALA A 67 5.54 11.61 9.25
N SER A 68 5.16 10.60 10.06
CA SER A 68 4.35 10.79 11.27
C SER A 68 5.15 11.42 12.43
N ASP A 69 6.46 11.17 12.48
CA ASP A 69 7.39 11.76 13.47
C ASP A 69 7.72 13.24 13.21
N ASN A 70 7.27 13.81 12.10
CA ASN A 70 7.41 15.24 11.80
C ASN A 70 6.06 15.96 11.91
N PRO A 71 5.57 16.27 13.13
CA PRO A 71 4.45 17.17 13.32
C PRO A 71 4.96 18.61 13.12
N ARG A 72 4.66 19.21 11.96
CA ARG A 72 4.68 20.67 11.80
C ARG A 72 3.26 21.18 11.80
#